data_AF-A0AAD4XRY7-F1
#
_entry.id   AF-A0AAD4XRY7-F1
#
_cell.length_a   1.000
_cell.length_b   1.000
_cell.length_c   1.000
_cell.angle_alpha   90.00
_cell.angle_beta   90.00
_cell.angle_gamma   90.00
#
_symmetry.space_group_name_H-M   'P 1'
#
loop_
_entity.id
_entity.type
_entity.pdbx_description
1 polymer ?
#
loop_
_entity_poly.entity_id
_entity_poly.type
_entity_poly.pdbx_seq_one_letter_code
_entity_poly.pdbx_strand_id
1 'polypeptide(L)'
;MATAIMMNSIKMSSSTPSITPPSSSSASVNMPVKTIPGSYGLPLIGPISDRLDYFWFQGPETFFKKRMEEHKSSVFRTNVPPTFPLFVGVNPNMIAVLDCKAFAHLFDMDLVEKKNILIGDFMPSTSFTGNMRVGVYLDTTEPQHSQVKSFAAHILKRSSSVWVSEFISNLDIMWGTIEKEVKSNGSSSFLFPLQKCIFRFLTKSSFGADPMKSSEIGEKGHEMLDKWLAL
;
A
#
# COMPACT_ATOMS: atom_id res chain seq x y z
N MET A 1 -17.53 -50.31 2.10
CA MET A 1 -16.05 -50.34 2.12
C MET A 1 -15.57 -48.90 1.99
N ALA A 2 -15.09 -48.33 3.10
CA ALA A 2 -14.68 -46.94 3.17
C ALA A 2 -13.20 -46.82 2.78
N THR A 3 -12.92 -46.03 1.75
CA THR A 3 -11.56 -45.72 1.31
C THR A 3 -11.00 -44.62 2.22
N ALA A 4 -10.03 -44.97 3.06
CA ALA A 4 -9.32 -44.02 3.91
C ALA A 4 -8.41 -43.12 3.05
N ILE A 5 -8.67 -41.82 3.07
CA ILE A 5 -7.77 -40.81 2.51
C ILE A 5 -6.69 -40.54 3.56
N MET A 6 -5.47 -40.98 3.30
CA MET A 6 -4.30 -40.59 4.08
C MET A 6 -4.01 -39.11 3.87
N MET A 7 -4.22 -38.30 4.91
CA MET A 7 -3.70 -36.94 4.99
C MET A 7 -2.19 -37.00 5.25
N ASN A 8 -1.38 -36.79 4.22
CA ASN A 8 0.05 -36.53 4.40
C ASN A 8 0.25 -35.17 5.08
N SER A 9 0.85 -35.20 6.26
CA SER A 9 1.26 -34.01 7.00
C SER A 9 2.41 -33.32 6.26
N ILE A 10 2.12 -32.20 5.60
CA ILE A 10 3.14 -31.34 5.01
C ILE A 10 3.83 -30.60 6.15
N LYS A 11 5.03 -31.05 6.54
CA LYS A 11 5.94 -30.25 7.37
C LYS A 11 6.35 -29.01 6.57
N MET A 12 5.71 -27.87 6.85
CA MET A 12 6.24 -26.58 6.39
C MET A 12 7.52 -26.27 7.19
N SER A 13 8.68 -26.40 6.55
CA SER A 13 9.91 -25.84 7.09
C SER A 13 9.79 -24.31 7.04
N SER A 14 9.71 -23.66 8.19
CA SER A 14 9.75 -22.20 8.29
C SER A 14 11.17 -21.70 8.08
N SER A 15 11.68 -21.76 6.84
CA SER A 15 12.83 -20.95 6.45
C SER A 15 12.28 -19.58 6.07
N THR A 16 12.21 -18.67 7.03
CA THR A 16 12.05 -17.24 6.74
C THR A 16 13.22 -16.84 5.85
N PRO A 17 13.02 -16.35 4.62
CA PRO A 17 14.12 -15.77 3.87
C PRO A 17 14.54 -14.52 4.65
N SER A 18 15.71 -14.56 5.28
CA SER A 18 16.37 -13.34 5.71
C SER A 18 16.62 -12.53 4.45
N ILE A 19 15.94 -11.39 4.32
CA ILE A 19 16.32 -10.36 3.35
C ILE A 19 17.57 -9.72 3.95
N THR A 20 18.69 -10.40 3.84
CA THR A 20 20.00 -9.80 4.12
C THR A 20 20.19 -8.75 3.02
N PRO A 21 20.47 -7.48 3.35
CA PRO A 21 20.91 -6.54 2.32
C PRO A 21 22.11 -7.18 1.58
N PRO A 22 22.20 -7.03 0.25
CA PRO A 22 23.31 -7.62 -0.49
C PRO A 22 24.61 -7.14 0.17
N SER A 23 25.42 -8.10 0.63
CA SER A 23 26.76 -7.83 1.12
C SER A 23 27.50 -7.07 0.02
N SER A 24 27.90 -5.85 0.34
CA SER A 24 28.60 -4.91 -0.55
C SER A 24 30.04 -5.35 -0.80
N SER A 25 30.24 -6.56 -1.34
CA SER A 25 31.48 -6.92 -2.02
C SER A 25 31.30 -6.65 -3.51
N SER A 26 31.11 -5.38 -3.88
CA SER A 26 31.14 -4.96 -5.28
C SER A 26 32.43 -4.18 -5.54
N ALA A 27 33.22 -4.68 -6.48
CA ALA A 27 34.29 -3.90 -7.09
C ALA A 27 33.74 -2.53 -7.46
N SER A 28 34.45 -1.46 -7.08
CA SER A 28 34.04 -0.08 -7.31
C SER A 28 33.93 0.20 -8.81
N VAL A 29 32.74 0.00 -9.38
CA VAL A 29 32.42 0.49 -10.71
C VAL A 29 32.31 2.01 -10.59
N ASN A 30 33.40 2.72 -10.91
CA ASN A 30 33.42 4.17 -10.98
C ASN A 30 32.51 4.64 -12.12
N MET A 31 31.23 4.87 -11.81
CA MET A 31 30.32 5.54 -12.73
C MET A 31 30.59 7.05 -12.72
N PRO A 32 30.50 7.73 -13.88
CA PRO A 32 30.66 9.18 -13.91
C PRO A 32 29.53 9.84 -13.12
N VAL A 33 29.88 10.73 -12.20
CA VAL A 33 28.92 11.56 -11.48
C VAL A 33 28.28 12.55 -12.46
N LYS A 34 26.95 12.61 -12.47
CA LYS A 34 26.17 13.51 -13.32
C LYS A 34 25.24 14.37 -12.46
N THR A 35 24.98 15.59 -12.90
CA THR A 35 23.91 16.42 -12.34
C THR A 35 22.56 15.76 -12.60
N ILE A 36 21.69 15.74 -11.58
CA ILE A 36 20.33 15.22 -11.72
C ILE A 36 19.55 16.17 -12.66
N PRO A 37 19.07 15.71 -13.82
CA PRO A 37 18.33 16.53 -14.79
C PRO A 37 16.91 16.85 -14.30
N GLY A 38 16.21 17.70 -15.04
CA GLY A 38 14.86 18.17 -14.71
C GLY A 38 14.83 19.44 -13.85
N SER A 39 13.65 20.02 -13.70
CA SER A 39 13.41 21.22 -12.89
C SER A 39 12.03 21.16 -12.23
N TYR A 40 11.75 22.07 -11.30
CA TYR A 40 10.44 22.20 -10.66
C TYR A 40 9.55 23.26 -11.32
N GLY A 41 10.02 23.91 -12.39
CA GLY A 41 9.34 25.01 -13.05
C GLY A 41 9.30 26.30 -12.22
N LEU A 42 8.46 27.24 -12.64
CA LEU A 42 8.21 28.47 -11.87
C LEU A 42 7.39 28.15 -10.60
N PRO A 43 7.60 28.89 -9.48
CA PRO A 43 6.82 28.71 -8.26
C PRO A 43 5.32 28.71 -8.53
N LEU A 44 4.58 27.79 -7.92
CA LEU A 44 3.16 27.49 -8.12
C LEU A 44 2.79 26.97 -9.52
N ILE A 45 3.27 27.58 -10.60
CA ILE A 45 2.90 27.22 -11.98
C ILE A 45 3.42 25.82 -12.33
N GLY A 46 4.68 25.51 -12.05
CA GLY A 46 5.28 24.20 -12.32
C GLY A 46 4.51 23.06 -11.64
N PRO A 47 4.32 23.11 -10.31
CA PRO A 47 3.56 22.10 -9.60
C PRO A 47 2.09 21.96 -10.06
N ILE A 48 1.41 23.06 -10.41
CA ILE A 48 0.04 23.01 -10.95
C ILE A 48 0.04 22.29 -12.30
N SER A 49 0.95 22.64 -13.21
CA SER A 49 1.06 22.00 -14.52
C SER A 49 1.34 20.50 -14.38
N ASP A 50 2.31 20.14 -13.55
CA ASP A 50 2.66 18.74 -13.29
C ASP A 50 1.50 17.97 -12.66
N ARG A 51 0.72 18.59 -11.76
CA ARG A 51 -0.50 17.99 -11.20
C ARG A 51 -1.55 17.70 -12.27
N LEU A 52 -1.77 18.63 -13.19
CA LEU A 52 -2.73 18.45 -14.28
C LEU A 52 -2.29 17.34 -15.23
N ASP A 53 -1.00 17.28 -15.56
CA ASP A 53 -0.43 16.17 -16.32
C ASP A 53 -0.60 14.83 -15.60
N TYR A 54 -0.26 14.78 -14.30
CA TYR A 54 -0.28 13.57 -13.51
C TYR A 54 -1.68 12.96 -13.38
N PHE A 55 -2.72 13.78 -13.17
CA PHE A 55 -4.08 13.29 -12.91
C PHE A 55 -5.03 13.35 -14.12
N TRP A 56 -4.88 14.32 -15.05
CA TRP A 56 -5.89 14.56 -16.10
C TRP A 56 -5.36 14.40 -17.52
N PHE A 57 -4.19 14.95 -17.86
CA PHE A 57 -3.75 14.99 -19.26
C PHE A 57 -2.92 13.78 -19.69
N GLN A 58 -2.18 13.15 -18.77
CA GLN A 58 -1.25 12.06 -19.11
C GLN A 58 -1.51 10.79 -18.30
N GLY A 59 -1.85 10.94 -17.02
CA GLY A 59 -1.86 9.85 -16.05
C GLY A 59 -0.45 9.53 -15.52
N PRO A 60 -0.33 8.84 -14.37
CA PRO A 60 0.95 8.66 -13.68
C PRO A 60 2.03 7.94 -14.49
N GLU A 61 1.66 6.89 -15.22
CA GLU A 61 2.63 6.10 -15.99
C GLU A 61 3.25 6.92 -17.13
N THR A 62 2.41 7.55 -17.96
CA THR A 62 2.84 8.40 -19.07
C THR A 62 3.63 9.61 -18.57
N PHE A 63 3.21 10.20 -17.44
CA PHE A 63 3.86 11.33 -16.81
C PHE A 63 5.35 11.07 -16.54
N PHE A 64 5.66 9.91 -15.95
CA PHE A 64 7.03 9.52 -15.64
C PHE A 64 7.80 9.05 -16.88
N LYS A 65 7.19 8.25 -17.76
CA LYS A 65 7.85 7.76 -18.99
C LYS A 65 8.33 8.90 -19.88
N LYS A 66 7.49 9.92 -20.13
CA LYS A 66 7.87 11.08 -20.95
C LYS A 66 9.05 11.85 -20.38
N ARG A 67 9.09 12.06 -19.06
CA ARG A 67 10.21 12.76 -18.38
C ARG A 67 11.50 11.93 -18.40
N MET A 68 11.40 10.61 -18.30
CA MET A 68 12.56 9.72 -18.50
C MET A 68 13.16 9.89 -19.90
N GLU A 69 12.31 9.90 -20.93
CA GLU A 69 12.72 10.06 -22.33
C GLU A 69 13.31 11.46 -22.60
N GLU A 70 12.65 12.52 -22.12
CA GLU A 70 13.08 13.91 -22.24
C GLU A 70 14.46 14.14 -21.61
N HIS A 71 14.66 13.61 -20.39
CA HIS A 71 15.90 13.78 -19.65
C HIS A 71 16.96 12.72 -19.96
N LYS A 72 16.61 11.69 -20.74
CA LYS A 72 17.44 10.51 -21.01
C LYS A 72 18.01 9.91 -19.72
N SER A 73 17.19 9.87 -18.67
CA SER A 73 17.58 9.48 -17.32
C SER A 73 16.42 8.84 -16.57
N SER A 74 16.68 7.77 -15.85
CA SER A 74 15.74 7.16 -14.88
C SER A 74 15.69 7.91 -13.54
N VAL A 75 16.60 8.89 -13.35
CA VAL A 75 16.67 9.73 -12.16
C VAL A 75 16.56 11.20 -12.57
N PHE A 76 15.55 11.91 -12.11
CA PHE A 76 15.30 13.32 -12.48
C PHE A 76 14.43 14.05 -11.46
N ARG A 77 14.49 15.39 -11.51
CA ARG A 77 13.64 16.30 -10.71
C ARG A 77 12.29 16.49 -11.38
N THR A 78 11.22 16.43 -10.59
CA THR A 78 9.84 16.70 -11.04
C THR A 78 8.98 17.10 -9.84
N ASN A 79 7.83 17.71 -10.06
CA ASN A 79 6.81 17.83 -9.02
C ASN A 79 5.90 16.59 -9.03
N VAL A 80 5.43 16.15 -7.87
CA VAL A 80 4.42 15.08 -7.74
C VAL A 80 3.33 15.54 -6.76
N PRO A 81 2.03 15.30 -7.02
CA PRO A 81 0.97 15.60 -6.05
C PRO A 81 1.12 14.80 -4.74
N PRO A 82 0.59 15.28 -3.58
CA PRO A 82 -0.25 16.46 -3.42
C PRO A 82 0.48 17.79 -3.63
N THR A 83 -0.23 18.79 -4.13
CA THR A 83 0.30 20.14 -4.38
C THR A 83 -0.83 21.18 -4.39
N PHE A 84 -0.47 22.45 -4.44
CA PHE A 84 -1.37 23.60 -4.63
C PHE A 84 -2.36 23.35 -5.79
N PRO A 85 -3.62 23.85 -5.72
CA PRO A 85 -4.21 24.73 -4.71
C PRO A 85 -4.77 24.02 -3.47
N LEU A 86 -4.92 22.69 -3.49
CA LEU A 86 -5.62 21.97 -2.43
C LEU A 86 -4.75 21.65 -1.21
N PHE A 87 -3.43 21.66 -1.37
CA PHE A 87 -2.47 21.31 -0.32
C PHE A 87 -1.45 22.43 -0.15
N VAL A 88 -1.81 23.44 0.64
CA VAL A 88 -0.93 24.57 0.98
C VAL A 88 0.11 24.11 2.01
N GLY A 89 1.35 24.56 1.86
CA GLY A 89 2.43 24.24 2.80
C GLY A 89 3.08 22.85 2.60
N VAL A 90 2.71 22.14 1.53
CA VAL A 90 3.34 20.88 1.09
C VAL A 90 4.44 21.19 0.08
N ASN A 91 5.60 20.55 0.20
CA ASN A 91 6.64 20.61 -0.83
C ASN A 91 6.38 19.56 -1.92
N PRO A 92 6.04 19.96 -3.16
CA PRO A 92 5.77 18.99 -4.23
C PRO A 92 7.04 18.48 -4.92
N ASN A 93 8.21 19.05 -4.60
CA ASN A 93 9.46 18.81 -5.29
C ASN A 93 10.01 17.41 -4.95
N MET A 94 10.17 16.55 -5.96
CA MET A 94 10.70 15.20 -5.81
C MET A 94 11.93 14.97 -6.70
N ILE A 95 12.75 14.00 -6.33
CA ILE A 95 13.68 13.33 -7.24
C ILE A 95 13.08 11.96 -7.52
N ALA A 96 12.59 11.76 -8.74
CA ALA A 96 12.10 10.47 -9.18
C ALA A 96 13.29 9.50 -9.35
N VAL A 97 13.12 8.25 -8.91
CA VAL A 97 14.08 7.15 -9.09
C VAL A 97 13.34 5.95 -9.69
N LEU A 98 13.52 5.73 -10.99
CA LEU A 98 12.66 4.86 -11.81
C LEU A 98 13.38 3.64 -12.39
N ASP A 99 14.59 3.35 -11.93
CA ASP A 99 15.29 2.09 -12.20
C ASP A 99 15.55 1.31 -10.91
N CYS A 100 15.67 -0.01 -11.02
CA CYS A 100 15.82 -0.90 -9.86
C CYS A 100 17.05 -0.58 -8.99
N LYS A 101 18.15 -0.11 -9.59
CA LYS A 101 19.40 0.14 -8.86
C LYS A 101 19.27 1.40 -8.01
N ALA A 102 18.73 2.48 -8.56
CA ALA A 102 18.45 3.69 -7.80
C ALA A 102 17.36 3.44 -6.74
N PHE A 103 16.24 2.80 -7.13
CA PHE A 103 15.10 2.56 -6.26
C PHE A 103 15.44 1.73 -5.01
N ALA A 104 16.35 0.77 -5.12
CA ALA A 104 16.77 -0.06 -3.99
C ALA A 104 17.29 0.74 -2.78
N HIS A 105 17.86 1.92 -3.00
CA HIS A 105 18.36 2.79 -1.92
C HIS A 105 17.23 3.36 -1.05
N LEU A 106 15.98 3.37 -1.54
CA LEU A 106 14.82 3.80 -0.73
C LEU A 106 14.50 2.83 0.42
N PHE A 107 15.14 1.66 0.47
CA PHE A 107 15.02 0.68 1.55
C PHE A 107 16.19 0.72 2.54
N ASP A 108 17.19 1.57 2.31
CA ASP A 108 18.32 1.75 3.21
C ASP A 108 18.03 2.86 4.23
N MET A 109 17.74 2.49 5.48
CA MET A 109 17.35 3.45 6.51
C MET A 109 18.53 4.31 7.01
N ASP A 110 19.78 3.98 6.64
CA ASP A 110 20.93 4.85 6.89
C ASP A 110 21.01 5.99 5.87
N LEU A 111 20.31 5.87 4.73
CA LEU A 111 20.28 6.87 3.65
C LEU A 111 18.99 7.69 3.62
N VAL A 112 17.86 7.11 4.05
CA VAL A 112 16.55 7.77 3.96
C VAL A 112 15.79 7.77 5.29
N GLU A 113 15.25 8.93 5.65
CA GLU A 113 14.26 9.06 6.73
C GLU A 113 12.85 8.72 6.21
N LYS A 114 12.07 8.00 7.01
CA LYS A 114 10.68 7.56 6.68
C LYS A 114 9.60 8.23 7.53
N LYS A 115 9.97 9.24 8.32
CA LYS A 115 9.06 10.00 9.17
C LYS A 115 8.04 10.78 8.33
N ASN A 116 6.75 10.66 8.66
CA ASN A 116 5.66 11.48 8.09
C ASN A 116 5.43 11.39 6.56
N ILE A 117 6.12 10.51 5.83
CA ILE A 117 6.14 10.54 4.36
C ILE A 117 5.37 9.41 3.66
N LEU A 118 4.43 8.75 4.33
CA LEU A 118 3.66 7.63 3.73
C LEU A 118 3.04 7.99 2.37
N ILE A 119 2.53 9.22 2.23
CA ILE A 119 1.85 9.72 1.03
C ILE A 119 2.56 10.94 0.43
N GLY A 120 3.89 11.00 0.56
CA GLY A 120 4.72 12.13 0.14
C GLY A 120 4.98 13.13 1.27
N ASP A 121 5.38 14.37 0.96
CA ASP A 121 5.64 15.43 1.95
C ASP A 121 4.34 16.03 2.53
N PHE A 122 3.42 15.15 2.91
CA PHE A 122 2.13 15.49 3.50
C PHE A 122 1.73 14.40 4.49
N MET A 123 1.46 14.82 5.72
CA MET A 123 0.86 13.97 6.75
C MET A 123 -0.53 14.52 7.09
N PRO A 124 -1.60 13.70 7.00
CA PRO A 124 -2.92 14.08 7.48
C PRO A 124 -2.90 14.47 8.96
N SER A 125 -3.81 15.36 9.35
CA SER A 125 -3.97 15.76 10.76
C SER A 125 -4.16 14.53 11.66
N THR A 126 -3.47 14.50 12.81
CA THR A 126 -3.64 13.44 13.82
C THR A 126 -5.04 13.42 14.41
N SER A 127 -5.87 14.45 14.22
CA SER A 127 -7.27 14.45 14.65
C SER A 127 -8.09 13.34 13.99
N PHE A 128 -7.71 12.88 12.79
CA PHE A 128 -8.34 11.73 12.13
C PHE A 128 -7.94 10.38 12.74
N THR A 129 -6.89 10.36 13.57
CA THR A 129 -6.31 9.16 14.17
C THR A 129 -6.23 9.28 15.69
N GLY A 130 -7.19 9.97 16.31
CA GLY A 130 -7.30 10.05 17.77
C GLY A 130 -6.16 10.83 18.43
N ASN A 131 -5.64 11.86 17.76
CA ASN A 131 -4.49 12.66 18.18
C ASN A 131 -3.18 11.85 18.30
N MET A 132 -3.07 10.76 17.55
CA MET A 132 -1.87 9.92 17.52
C MET A 132 -1.22 9.91 16.13
N ARG A 133 0.10 10.00 16.08
CA ARG A 133 0.86 9.67 14.86
C ARG A 133 0.94 8.15 14.75
N VAL A 134 0.17 7.58 13.83
CA VAL A 134 0.05 6.12 13.66
C VAL A 134 1.33 5.53 13.06
N GLY A 135 1.53 4.21 13.28
CA GLY A 135 2.78 3.51 12.99
C GLY A 135 3.36 3.70 11.59
N VAL A 136 2.51 3.88 10.57
CA VAL A 136 2.92 4.11 9.18
C VAL A 136 3.58 5.47 8.92
N TYR A 137 3.52 6.41 9.87
CA TYR A 137 4.20 7.71 9.82
C TYR A 137 5.39 7.81 10.78
N LEU A 138 5.73 6.71 11.48
CA LEU A 138 6.85 6.67 12.40
C LEU A 138 8.12 6.22 11.67
N ASP A 139 9.23 6.92 11.91
CA ASP A 139 10.53 6.47 11.40
C ASP A 139 11.03 5.25 12.19
N THR A 140 11.91 4.45 11.58
CA THR A 140 12.47 3.25 12.22
C THR A 140 13.32 3.55 13.46
N THR A 141 13.87 4.77 13.56
CA THR A 141 14.60 5.28 14.72
C THR A 141 13.69 5.64 15.90
N GLU A 142 12.37 5.75 15.68
CA GLU A 142 11.42 6.07 16.74
C GLU A 142 11.02 4.79 17.51
N PRO A 143 11.21 4.69 18.84
CA PRO A 143 10.96 3.45 19.58
C PRO A 143 9.54 2.89 19.42
N GLN A 144 8.56 3.78 19.27
CA GLN A 144 7.15 3.45 19.07
C GLN A 144 6.90 2.69 17.75
N HIS A 145 7.69 2.93 16.70
CA HIS A 145 7.59 2.19 15.44
C HIS A 145 7.75 0.69 15.67
N SER A 146 8.79 0.29 16.42
CA SER A 146 9.07 -1.11 16.74
C SER A 146 7.93 -1.77 17.54
N GLN A 147 7.34 -1.02 18.48
CA GLN A 147 6.27 -1.50 19.35
C GLN A 147 4.98 -1.75 18.55
N VAL A 148 4.56 -0.76 17.76
CA VAL A 148 3.34 -0.84 16.93
C VAL A 148 3.50 -1.92 15.85
N LYS A 149 4.66 -1.99 15.19
CA LYS A 149 4.93 -3.01 14.17
C LYS A 149 4.92 -4.43 14.75
N SER A 150 5.52 -4.62 15.93
CA SER A 150 5.50 -5.91 16.62
C SER A 150 4.09 -6.31 17.04
N PHE A 151 3.30 -5.36 17.57
CA PHE A 151 1.90 -5.58 17.89
C PHE A 151 1.08 -6.04 16.67
N ALA A 152 1.23 -5.35 15.53
CA ALA A 152 0.60 -5.76 14.27
C ALA A 152 1.04 -7.16 13.81
N ALA A 153 2.34 -7.46 13.88
CA ALA A 153 2.87 -8.79 13.54
C ALA A 153 2.31 -9.90 14.45
N HIS A 154 2.14 -9.63 15.74
CA HIS A 154 1.52 -10.57 16.68
C HIS A 154 0.04 -10.83 16.35
N ILE A 155 -0.72 -9.79 15.97
CA ILE A 155 -2.09 -9.95 15.50
C ILE A 155 -2.16 -10.88 14.28
N LEU A 156 -1.31 -10.66 13.28
CA LEU A 156 -1.25 -11.48 12.07
C LEU A 156 -0.86 -12.92 12.38
N LYS A 157 0.18 -13.13 13.20
CA LYS A 157 0.61 -14.47 13.62
C LYS A 157 -0.48 -15.21 14.39
N ARG A 158 -1.23 -14.52 15.26
CA ARG A 158 -2.31 -15.12 16.05
C ARG A 158 -3.43 -15.64 15.16
N SER A 159 -3.76 -14.94 14.08
CA SER A 159 -4.87 -15.31 13.19
C SER A 159 -4.48 -16.21 12.02
N SER A 160 -3.19 -16.46 11.79
CA SER A 160 -2.73 -17.20 10.61
C SER A 160 -3.33 -18.61 10.48
N SER A 161 -3.71 -19.24 11.60
CA SER A 161 -4.33 -20.58 11.60
C SER A 161 -5.73 -20.61 11.00
N VAL A 162 -6.42 -19.47 10.91
CA VAL A 162 -7.79 -19.39 10.39
C VAL A 162 -7.88 -18.73 9.01
N TRP A 163 -6.79 -18.16 8.49
CA TRP A 163 -6.85 -17.35 7.26
C TRP A 163 -7.42 -18.10 6.07
N VAL A 164 -6.91 -19.31 5.80
CA VAL A 164 -7.32 -20.09 4.63
C VAL A 164 -8.80 -20.48 4.73
N SER A 165 -9.22 -21.01 5.87
CA SER A 165 -10.61 -21.44 6.08
C SER A 165 -11.60 -20.27 6.03
N GLU A 166 -11.26 -19.14 6.67
CA GLU A 166 -12.11 -17.95 6.68
C GLU A 166 -12.18 -17.32 5.30
N PHE A 167 -11.06 -17.22 4.57
CA PHE A 167 -11.06 -16.64 3.25
C PHE A 167 -11.86 -17.48 2.24
N ILE A 168 -11.69 -18.80 2.23
CA ILE A 168 -12.48 -19.71 1.38
C ILE A 168 -13.97 -19.57 1.71
N SER A 169 -14.35 -19.60 2.99
CA SER A 169 -15.76 -19.46 3.38
C SER A 169 -16.37 -18.12 2.93
N ASN A 170 -15.61 -17.03 3.02
CA ASN A 170 -16.08 -15.73 2.53
C ASN A 170 -16.16 -15.66 0.99
N LEU A 171 -15.26 -16.34 0.28
CA LEU A 171 -15.34 -16.49 -1.18
C LEU A 171 -16.56 -17.30 -1.60
N ASP A 172 -16.88 -18.40 -0.92
CA ASP A 172 -18.07 -19.21 -1.22
C ASP A 172 -19.36 -18.36 -1.12
N ILE A 173 -19.45 -17.52 -0.10
CA ILE A 173 -20.57 -16.57 0.06
C ILE A 173 -20.59 -15.53 -1.07
N MET A 174 -19.44 -14.99 -1.43
CA MET A 174 -19.29 -14.02 -2.51
C MET A 174 -19.77 -14.61 -3.84
N TRP A 175 -19.28 -15.80 -4.20
CA TRP A 175 -19.64 -16.48 -5.44
C TRP A 175 -21.11 -16.89 -5.48
N GLY A 176 -21.64 -17.43 -4.38
CA GLY A 176 -23.07 -17.75 -4.29
C GLY A 176 -23.97 -16.52 -4.48
N THR A 177 -23.52 -15.34 -4.03
CA THR A 177 -24.23 -14.07 -4.25
C THR A 177 -24.20 -13.68 -5.73
N ILE A 178 -23.02 -13.72 -6.35
CA ILE A 178 -22.83 -13.38 -7.77
C ILE A 178 -23.64 -14.32 -8.66
N GLU A 179 -23.57 -15.64 -8.43
CA GLU A 179 -24.32 -16.63 -9.20
C GLU A 179 -25.84 -16.41 -9.11
N LYS A 180 -26.34 -16.09 -7.91
CA LYS A 180 -27.75 -15.78 -7.70
C LYS A 180 -28.19 -14.55 -8.49
N GLU A 181 -27.40 -13.48 -8.44
CA GLU A 181 -27.69 -12.23 -9.17
C GLU A 181 -27.60 -12.41 -10.69
N VAL A 182 -26.60 -13.14 -11.19
CA VAL A 182 -26.50 -13.48 -12.62
C VAL A 182 -27.73 -14.27 -13.05
N LYS A 183 -28.16 -15.25 -12.25
CA LYS A 183 -29.36 -16.04 -12.55
C LYS A 183 -30.64 -15.20 -12.56
N SER A 184 -30.78 -14.21 -11.67
CA SER A 184 -32.00 -13.39 -11.58
C SER A 184 -32.01 -12.20 -12.53
N ASN A 185 -30.85 -11.59 -12.79
CA ASN A 185 -30.73 -10.29 -13.44
C ASN A 185 -29.94 -10.36 -14.77
N GLY A 186 -29.36 -11.52 -15.12
CA GLY A 186 -28.50 -11.71 -16.29
C GLY A 186 -27.08 -11.13 -16.13
N SER A 187 -26.80 -10.42 -15.03
CA SER A 187 -25.50 -9.83 -14.71
C SER A 187 -25.36 -9.61 -13.21
N SER A 188 -24.12 -9.42 -12.74
CA SER A 188 -23.80 -9.08 -11.35
C SER A 188 -22.52 -8.25 -11.30
N SER A 189 -22.41 -7.38 -10.29
CA SER A 189 -21.16 -6.67 -9.98
C SER A 189 -20.38 -7.46 -8.94
N PHE A 190 -19.09 -7.66 -9.16
CA PHE A 190 -18.22 -8.32 -8.19
C PHE A 190 -17.75 -7.37 -7.07
N LEU A 191 -17.84 -6.05 -7.26
CA LEU A 191 -17.24 -5.05 -6.36
C LEU A 191 -17.82 -5.12 -4.94
N PHE A 192 -19.14 -5.03 -4.79
CA PHE A 192 -19.78 -5.04 -3.46
C PHE A 192 -19.67 -6.41 -2.76
N PRO A 193 -19.91 -7.56 -3.44
CA PRO A 193 -19.64 -8.86 -2.84
C PRO A 193 -18.18 -9.02 -2.38
N LEU A 194 -17.22 -8.53 -3.18
CA LEU A 194 -15.80 -8.58 -2.83
C LEU A 194 -15.47 -7.70 -1.61
N GLN A 195 -15.99 -6.47 -1.54
CA GLN A 195 -15.80 -5.61 -0.38
C GLN A 195 -16.32 -6.25 0.90
N LYS A 196 -17.52 -6.85 0.87
CA LYS A 196 -18.07 -7.60 2.01
C LYS A 196 -17.18 -8.80 2.39
N CYS A 197 -16.74 -9.57 1.41
CA CYS A 197 -15.82 -10.70 1.60
C CYS A 197 -14.52 -10.25 2.31
N ILE A 198 -13.87 -9.21 1.78
CA ILE A 198 -12.62 -8.66 2.34
C ILE A 198 -12.85 -8.11 3.74
N PHE A 199 -13.90 -7.31 3.96
CA PHE A 199 -14.22 -6.74 5.26
C PHE A 199 -14.42 -7.81 6.33
N ARG A 200 -15.18 -8.86 6.02
CA ARG A 200 -15.42 -9.99 6.92
C ARG A 200 -14.13 -10.72 7.25
N PHE A 201 -13.35 -11.07 6.23
CA PHE A 201 -12.07 -11.73 6.39
C PHE A 201 -11.09 -10.92 7.24
N LEU A 202 -10.94 -9.61 6.95
CA LEU A 202 -10.02 -8.74 7.68
C LEU A 202 -10.47 -8.48 9.12
N THR A 203 -11.77 -8.33 9.37
CA THR A 203 -12.30 -8.16 10.73
C THR A 203 -12.01 -9.40 11.58
N LYS A 204 -12.27 -10.59 11.03
CA LYS A 204 -11.98 -11.86 11.70
C LYS A 204 -10.47 -12.04 11.92
N SER A 205 -9.66 -11.77 10.91
CA SER A 205 -8.20 -11.95 10.97
C SER A 205 -7.51 -10.93 11.89
N SER A 206 -7.99 -9.69 11.94
CA SER A 206 -7.39 -8.64 12.76
C SER A 206 -7.86 -8.71 14.22
N PHE A 207 -9.17 -8.86 14.42
CA PHE A 207 -9.78 -8.71 15.74
C PHE A 207 -10.24 -10.03 16.37
N GLY A 208 -10.27 -11.13 15.61
CA GLY A 208 -10.88 -12.40 16.05
C GLY A 208 -12.40 -12.32 16.17
N ALA A 209 -13.00 -11.20 15.75
CA ALA A 209 -14.41 -10.93 15.85
C ALA A 209 -15.13 -11.30 14.55
N ASP A 210 -16.31 -11.89 14.67
CA ASP A 210 -17.21 -12.09 13.54
C ASP A 210 -18.11 -10.85 13.41
N PRO A 211 -18.00 -10.06 12.33
CA PRO A 211 -18.83 -8.87 12.14
C PRO A 211 -20.31 -9.21 12.00
N MET A 212 -20.68 -10.44 11.63
CA MET A 212 -22.08 -10.86 11.50
C MET A 212 -22.81 -10.96 12.85
N LYS A 213 -22.09 -10.92 13.97
CA LYS A 213 -22.70 -10.80 15.31
C LYS A 213 -23.45 -9.48 15.51
N SER A 214 -23.17 -8.46 14.69
CA SER A 214 -23.97 -7.25 14.58
C SER A 214 -24.48 -7.12 13.15
N SER A 215 -25.79 -7.16 12.95
CA SER A 215 -26.38 -7.02 11.61
C SER A 215 -26.00 -5.68 10.96
N GLU A 216 -25.79 -4.63 11.74
CA GLU A 216 -25.35 -3.33 11.24
C GLU A 216 -23.93 -3.40 10.67
N ILE A 217 -22.99 -3.96 11.44
CA ILE A 217 -21.58 -4.06 11.04
C ILE A 217 -21.41 -5.09 9.92
N GLY A 218 -22.08 -6.24 10.00
CA GLY A 218 -22.00 -7.31 9.02
C GLY A 218 -22.47 -6.89 7.61
N GLU A 219 -23.47 -6.00 7.54
CA GLU A 219 -23.99 -5.51 6.26
C GLU A 219 -23.32 -4.21 5.81
N LYS A 220 -23.10 -3.25 6.70
CA LYS A 220 -22.65 -1.88 6.34
C LYS A 220 -21.22 -1.55 6.75
N GLY A 221 -20.52 -2.43 7.46
CA GLY A 221 -19.19 -2.14 7.99
C GLY A 221 -18.17 -1.76 6.90
N HIS A 222 -18.25 -2.39 5.73
CA HIS A 222 -17.43 -2.02 4.57
C HIS A 222 -17.72 -0.58 4.09
N GLU A 223 -18.99 -0.18 3.97
CA GLU A 223 -19.38 1.20 3.64
C GLU A 223 -18.97 2.21 4.71
N MET A 224 -19.02 1.82 5.99
CA MET A 224 -18.56 2.67 7.09
C MET A 224 -17.06 2.95 6.98
N LEU A 225 -16.28 1.95 6.57
CA LEU A 225 -14.85 2.09 6.32
C LEU A 225 -14.58 2.99 5.11
N ASP A 226 -15.29 2.79 4.01
CA ASP A 226 -15.17 3.62 2.81
C ASP A 226 -15.45 5.10 3.13
N LYS A 227 -16.54 5.37 3.87
CA LYS A 227 -16.87 6.73 4.34
C LYS A 227 -15.80 7.34 5.24
N TRP A 228 -15.20 6.53 6.12
CA TRP A 228 -14.11 6.98 6.98
C TRP A 228 -12.85 7.33 6.16
N LEU A 229 -12.59 6.60 5.07
CA LEU A 229 -11.48 6.82 4.15
C LEU A 229 -11.79 7.84 3.04
N ALA A 230 -13.02 8.37 2.98
CA ALA A 230 -13.53 9.24 1.92
C ALA A 230 -13.42 8.64 0.50
N LEU A 231 -13.75 7.34 0.38
CA LEU A 231 -13.82 6.58 -0.88
C LEU A 231 -15.24 6.54 -1.47
#